data_AF-A0A1B6JUJ9-F1
#
_entry.id   AF-A0A1B6JUJ9-F1
#
_cell.length_a   1.000
_cell.length_b   1.000
_cell.length_c   1.000
_cell.angle_alpha   90.00
_cell.angle_beta   90.00
_cell.angle_gamma   90.00
#
_symmetry.space_group_name_H-M   'P 1'
#
loop_
_entity.id
_entity.type
_entity.pdbx_description
1 polymer ?
#
loop_
_entity_poly.entity_id
_entity_poly.type
_entity_poly.pdbx_seq_one_letter_code
_entity_poly.pdbx_strand_id
1 'polypeptide(L)'
;MDVSREQYDSLLGGKEDLPSVISVVKFVNARCQEIAALTEAIEEPQNKHLAFQRMPKHLRRRAMSHNVKRMPRRLREVHLNQLEKSGLPIKGKRPSRKFRRRPSNLLQEYNRRAASTTWLETHIWHAKRFHMVKRWGYQLPQAPTNKGYRACYRASAKHCLLQDVSYLNCIELQGPEAKILRGLNQLTSPECGLTFAAKCTLDGMREGSVTLFRCGGYPSQAIGKVTFLWRPERDKSVRTIWIWSH
;
A
#
# COMPACT_ATOMS: atom_id res chain seq x y z
N MET A 1 -53.56 25.55 3.14
CA MET A 1 -53.85 25.41 1.70
C MET A 1 -52.67 24.64 1.12
N ASP A 2 -52.88 23.37 0.79
CA ASP A 2 -51.86 22.55 0.14
C ASP A 2 -51.70 23.03 -1.29
N VAL A 3 -50.51 23.55 -1.62
CA VAL A 3 -50.18 23.93 -2.99
C VAL A 3 -49.87 22.63 -3.73
N SER A 4 -50.77 22.18 -4.61
CA SER A 4 -50.51 21.02 -5.45
C SER A 4 -49.24 21.28 -6.26
N ARG A 5 -48.21 20.47 -6.06
CA ARG A 5 -47.00 20.53 -6.88
C ARG A 5 -47.39 20.16 -8.32
N GLU A 6 -47.38 21.14 -9.20
CA GLU A 6 -47.58 20.91 -10.62
C GLU A 6 -46.51 19.94 -11.15
N GLN A 7 -46.92 19.02 -12.02
CA GLN A 7 -46.01 18.05 -12.61
C GLN A 7 -44.95 18.78 -13.45
N TYR A 8 -43.72 18.24 -13.46
CA TYR A 8 -42.54 18.82 -14.14
C TYR A 8 -42.82 19.23 -15.59
N ASP A 9 -43.67 18.47 -16.28
CA ASP A 9 -44.00 18.67 -17.70
C ASP A 9 -44.90 19.90 -17.94
N SER A 10 -45.65 20.38 -16.94
CA SER A 10 -46.46 21.60 -17.07
C SER A 10 -45.62 22.88 -17.24
N LEU A 11 -44.38 22.87 -16.71
CA LEU A 11 -43.45 23.99 -16.79
C LEU A 11 -42.78 24.12 -18.17
N LEU A 12 -42.85 23.08 -19.01
CA LEU A 12 -42.18 23.05 -20.32
C LEU A 12 -43.02 23.61 -21.46
N GLY A 13 -44.27 24.04 -21.20
CA GLY A 13 -45.06 24.85 -22.14
C GLY A 13 -45.25 24.20 -23.51
N GLY A 14 -45.87 23.02 -23.54
CA GLY A 14 -46.30 22.35 -24.77
C GLY A 14 -47.72 21.77 -24.63
N LYS A 15 -48.49 21.69 -25.72
CA LYS A 15 -49.71 20.88 -25.75
C LYS A 15 -49.31 19.43 -25.98
N GLU A 16 -49.30 18.62 -24.94
CA GLU A 16 -49.15 17.17 -25.07
C GLU A 16 -50.50 16.54 -25.40
N ASP A 17 -50.76 16.28 -26.68
CA ASP A 17 -51.87 15.40 -27.09
C ASP A 17 -51.45 13.94 -26.84
N LEU A 18 -51.86 13.41 -25.70
CA LEU A 18 -51.68 12.00 -25.39
C LEU A 18 -52.67 11.16 -26.22
N PRO A 19 -52.22 10.08 -26.88
CA PRO A 19 -53.12 9.22 -27.63
C PRO A 19 -54.09 8.51 -26.66
N SER A 20 -55.37 8.44 -27.05
CA SER A 20 -56.42 7.77 -26.27
C SER A 20 -56.24 6.25 -26.15
N VAL A 21 -55.40 5.66 -27.02
CA VAL A 21 -55.07 4.24 -27.04
C VAL A 21 -53.57 4.06 -27.19
N ILE A 22 -52.97 3.24 -26.33
CA ILE A 22 -51.55 2.90 -26.37
C ILE A 22 -51.34 1.45 -26.82
N SER A 23 -50.43 1.25 -27.77
CA SER A 23 -49.96 -0.10 -28.12
C SER A 23 -49.02 -0.61 -27.04
N VAL A 24 -49.50 -1.53 -26.22
CA VAL A 24 -48.74 -2.11 -25.09
C VAL A 24 -47.41 -2.68 -25.56
N VAL A 25 -47.40 -3.42 -26.67
CA VAL A 25 -46.18 -4.06 -27.20
C VAL A 25 -45.13 -3.01 -27.61
N LYS A 26 -45.54 -1.93 -28.30
CA LYS A 26 -44.63 -0.85 -28.71
C LYS A 26 -44.06 -0.10 -27.51
N PHE A 27 -44.90 0.17 -26.50
CA PHE A 27 -44.49 0.86 -25.27
C PHE A 27 -43.52 0.01 -24.43
N VAL A 28 -43.84 -1.27 -24.22
CA VAL A 28 -42.98 -2.20 -23.49
C VAL A 28 -41.66 -2.41 -24.21
N ASN A 29 -41.66 -2.56 -25.55
CA ASN A 29 -40.42 -2.69 -26.32
C ASN A 29 -39.52 -1.46 -26.18
N ALA A 30 -40.10 -0.24 -26.22
CA ALA A 30 -39.34 1.00 -26.02
C ALA A 30 -38.70 1.09 -24.63
N ARG A 31 -39.33 0.49 -23.61
CA ARG A 31 -38.88 0.52 -22.21
C ARG A 31 -38.20 -0.78 -21.74
N CYS A 32 -38.08 -1.78 -22.61
CA CYS A 32 -37.58 -3.10 -22.25
C CYS A 32 -36.15 -3.06 -21.70
N GLN A 33 -35.28 -2.26 -22.32
CA GLN A 33 -33.90 -2.07 -21.85
C GLN A 33 -33.84 -1.37 -20.48
N GLU A 34 -34.71 -0.40 -20.23
CA GLU A 34 -34.80 0.31 -18.94
C GLU A 34 -35.31 -0.63 -17.84
N ILE A 35 -36.36 -1.40 -18.13
CA ILE A 35 -36.92 -2.41 -17.21
C ILE A 35 -35.85 -3.47 -16.93
N ALA A 36 -35.14 -3.97 -17.95
CA ALA A 36 -34.08 -4.94 -17.78
C ALA A 36 -32.93 -4.40 -16.93
N ALA A 37 -32.48 -3.16 -17.20
CA ALA A 37 -31.43 -2.51 -16.42
C ALA A 37 -31.85 -2.24 -14.97
N LEU A 38 -33.13 -1.87 -14.74
CA LEU A 38 -33.68 -1.67 -13.41
C LEU A 38 -33.77 -2.99 -12.64
N THR A 39 -34.28 -4.04 -13.28
CA THR A 39 -34.35 -5.38 -12.70
C THR A 39 -32.96 -5.88 -12.36
N GLU A 40 -31.99 -5.74 -13.27
CA GLU A 40 -30.59 -6.09 -13.01
C GLU A 40 -30.04 -5.29 -11.82
N ALA A 41 -30.27 -3.97 -11.74
CA ALA A 41 -29.80 -3.16 -10.62
C ALA A 41 -30.46 -3.53 -9.27
N ILE A 42 -31.71 -4.00 -9.27
CA ILE A 42 -32.43 -4.45 -8.08
C ILE A 42 -31.92 -5.83 -7.63
N GLU A 43 -31.80 -6.75 -8.57
CA GLU A 43 -31.34 -8.14 -8.37
C GLU A 43 -29.84 -8.23 -8.15
N GLU A 44 -29.07 -7.22 -8.59
CA GLU A 44 -27.63 -7.16 -8.42
C GLU A 44 -27.29 -7.36 -6.93
N PRO A 45 -26.37 -8.28 -6.60
CA PRO A 45 -25.96 -8.60 -5.23
C PRO A 45 -25.34 -7.43 -4.44
N GLN A 46 -25.36 -6.20 -4.95
CA GLN A 46 -25.01 -5.00 -4.20
C GLN A 46 -26.02 -4.70 -3.08
N ASN A 47 -27.26 -5.20 -3.19
CA ASN A 47 -28.26 -5.20 -2.11
C ASN A 47 -27.93 -6.23 -1.02
N LYS A 48 -26.73 -6.13 -0.43
CA LYS A 48 -26.32 -6.96 0.68
C LYS A 48 -27.20 -6.59 1.88
N HIS A 49 -28.07 -7.53 2.27
CA HIS A 49 -29.01 -7.35 3.39
C HIS A 49 -28.30 -6.93 4.68
N LEU A 50 -27.07 -7.43 4.90
CA LEU A 50 -26.29 -7.12 6.08
C LEU A 50 -25.43 -5.86 5.88
N ALA A 51 -25.55 -4.92 6.80
CA ALA A 51 -24.89 -3.61 6.74
C ALA A 51 -23.36 -3.73 6.54
N PHE A 52 -22.72 -4.69 7.22
CA PHE A 52 -21.27 -4.90 7.13
C PHE A 52 -20.79 -5.48 5.80
N GLN A 53 -21.69 -6.11 5.02
CA GLN A 53 -21.36 -6.68 3.73
C GLN A 53 -21.42 -5.60 2.63
N ARG A 54 -22.21 -4.54 2.78
CA ARG A 54 -22.28 -3.42 1.81
C ARG A 54 -20.90 -2.82 1.49
N MET A 55 -19.97 -2.86 2.43
CA MET A 55 -18.61 -2.34 2.23
C MET A 55 -17.77 -3.15 1.22
N PRO A 56 -16.86 -2.51 0.48
CA PRO A 56 -15.86 -3.18 -0.34
C PRO A 56 -15.03 -4.20 0.46
N LYS A 57 -14.69 -5.34 -0.16
CA LYS A 57 -13.98 -6.46 0.51
C LYS A 57 -12.71 -6.02 1.25
N HIS A 58 -11.92 -5.10 0.68
CA HIS A 58 -10.66 -4.62 1.27
C HIS A 58 -10.85 -3.73 2.51
N LEU A 59 -12.04 -3.14 2.71
CA LEU A 59 -12.37 -2.36 3.90
C LEU A 59 -12.97 -3.22 5.01
N ARG A 60 -13.42 -4.45 4.70
CA ARG A 60 -14.10 -5.30 5.68
C ARG A 60 -13.13 -5.81 6.75
N ARG A 61 -13.56 -5.78 8.01
CA ARG A 61 -12.87 -6.35 9.17
C ARG A 61 -13.71 -7.49 9.77
N ARG A 62 -13.05 -8.59 10.15
CA ARG A 62 -13.69 -9.77 10.77
C ARG A 62 -14.53 -9.42 12.01
N ALA A 63 -14.12 -8.42 12.78
CA ALA A 63 -14.77 -8.04 14.03
C ALA A 63 -16.00 -7.13 13.88
N MET A 64 -16.39 -6.74 12.65
CA MET A 64 -17.51 -5.82 12.43
C MET A 64 -18.87 -6.39 12.80
N SER A 65 -19.04 -7.72 12.69
CA SER A 65 -20.31 -8.38 13.01
C SER A 65 -20.76 -8.13 14.45
N HIS A 66 -19.84 -8.17 15.41
CA HIS A 66 -20.13 -8.00 16.84
C HIS A 66 -19.64 -6.65 17.40
N ASN A 67 -18.76 -5.92 16.71
CA ASN A 67 -18.28 -4.62 17.17
C ASN A 67 -18.59 -3.53 16.14
N VAL A 68 -19.66 -2.78 16.42
CA VAL A 68 -20.18 -1.69 15.59
C VAL A 68 -19.15 -0.60 15.33
N LYS A 69 -18.22 -0.35 16.27
CA LYS A 69 -17.18 0.68 16.13
C LYS A 69 -16.15 0.35 15.04
N ARG A 70 -16.14 -0.88 14.52
CA ARG A 70 -15.27 -1.29 13.39
C ARG A 70 -15.84 -0.92 12.02
N MET A 71 -17.03 -0.32 11.97
CA MET A 71 -17.66 0.17 10.74
C MET A 71 -17.67 1.71 10.66
N PRO A 72 -17.80 2.26 9.43
CA PRO A 72 -18.05 3.68 9.21
C PRO A 72 -19.28 4.17 9.96
N ARG A 73 -19.25 5.41 10.47
CA ARG A 73 -20.32 5.99 11.30
C ARG A 73 -21.72 5.85 10.67
N ARG A 74 -21.85 6.14 9.37
CA ARG A 74 -23.10 6.06 8.61
C ARG A 74 -23.75 4.68 8.60
N LEU A 75 -22.98 3.61 8.75
CA LEU A 75 -23.50 2.23 8.74
C LEU A 75 -23.73 1.68 10.15
N ARG A 76 -23.40 2.43 11.20
CA ARG A 76 -23.49 1.95 12.60
C ARG A 76 -24.92 1.78 13.06
N GLU A 77 -25.78 2.76 12.78
CA GLU A 77 -27.20 2.74 13.17
C GLU A 77 -27.94 1.58 12.50
N VAL A 78 -27.76 1.41 11.18
CA VAL A 78 -28.35 0.28 10.43
C VAL A 78 -27.93 -1.06 11.04
N HIS A 79 -26.65 -1.22 11.38
CA HIS A 79 -26.16 -2.47 11.97
C HIS A 79 -26.61 -2.67 13.42
N LEU A 80 -26.77 -1.60 14.21
CA LEU A 80 -27.33 -1.67 15.56
C LEU A 80 -28.77 -2.19 15.51
N ASN A 81 -29.59 -1.62 14.63
CA ASN A 81 -30.97 -2.07 14.44
C ASN A 81 -31.01 -3.53 13.96
N GLN A 82 -30.05 -3.97 13.13
CA GLN A 82 -29.93 -5.38 12.72
C GLN A 82 -29.52 -6.29 13.88
N LEU A 83 -28.60 -5.84 14.74
CA LEU A 83 -28.18 -6.60 15.92
C LEU A 83 -29.30 -6.76 16.94
N GLU A 84 -30.03 -5.68 17.21
CA GLU A 84 -31.19 -5.68 18.10
C GLU A 84 -32.25 -6.69 17.62
N LYS A 85 -32.58 -6.64 16.32
CA LYS A 85 -33.50 -7.61 15.69
C LYS A 85 -32.99 -9.05 15.72
N SER A 86 -31.68 -9.26 15.75
CA SER A 86 -31.10 -10.62 15.75
C SER A 86 -31.18 -11.32 17.11
N GLY A 87 -31.52 -10.61 18.20
CA GLY A 87 -31.58 -11.17 19.56
C GLY A 87 -30.25 -11.68 20.11
N LEU A 88 -29.13 -11.45 19.41
CA LEU A 88 -27.82 -11.94 19.82
C LEU A 88 -27.28 -11.08 20.98
N PRO A 89 -26.90 -11.69 22.12
CA PRO A 89 -26.38 -10.94 23.25
C PRO A 89 -25.03 -10.30 22.88
N ILE A 90 -24.87 -9.02 23.25
CA ILE A 90 -23.60 -8.32 23.12
C ILE A 90 -22.59 -9.02 24.03
N LYS A 91 -21.58 -9.67 23.44
CA LYS A 91 -20.55 -10.38 24.21
C LYS A 91 -19.91 -9.45 25.24
N GLY A 92 -19.81 -9.93 26.48
CA GLY A 92 -19.17 -9.24 27.59
C GLY A 92 -17.73 -8.80 27.28
N LYS A 93 -17.31 -7.69 27.89
CA LYS A 93 -15.95 -7.17 27.72
C LYS A 93 -14.96 -8.10 28.39
N ARG A 94 -13.93 -8.54 27.66
CA ARG A 94 -12.79 -9.27 28.24
C ARG A 94 -12.05 -8.37 29.26
N PRO A 95 -11.40 -8.96 30.27
CA PRO A 95 -10.59 -8.23 31.24
C PRO A 95 -9.60 -7.27 30.58
N SER A 96 -9.44 -6.09 31.18
CA SER A 96 -8.62 -5.02 30.64
C SER A 96 -7.15 -5.41 30.61
N ARG A 97 -6.51 -5.30 29.45
CA ARG A 97 -5.06 -5.50 29.30
C ARG A 97 -4.25 -4.25 29.65
N LYS A 98 -4.85 -3.24 30.31
CA LYS A 98 -4.25 -1.90 30.54
C LYS A 98 -2.84 -1.98 31.13
N PHE A 99 -2.65 -2.78 32.18
CA PHE A 99 -1.35 -2.93 32.83
C PHE A 99 -0.27 -3.51 31.88
N ARG A 100 -0.57 -4.63 31.20
CA ARG A 100 0.38 -5.27 30.26
C ARG A 100 0.67 -4.44 29.01
N ARG A 101 -0.26 -3.54 28.63
CA ARG A 101 -0.10 -2.66 27.45
C ARG A 101 0.40 -1.26 27.80
N ARG A 102 0.95 -1.06 28.99
CA ARG A 102 1.69 0.16 29.32
C ARG A 102 2.87 0.33 28.35
N PRO A 103 3.16 1.55 27.87
CA PRO A 103 4.22 1.78 26.89
C PRO A 103 5.59 1.22 27.31
N SER A 104 5.96 1.39 28.58
CA SER A 104 7.21 0.86 29.15
C SER A 104 7.33 -0.67 28.97
N ASN A 105 6.28 -1.40 29.34
CA ASN A 105 6.26 -2.85 29.29
C ASN A 105 6.26 -3.35 27.84
N LEU A 106 5.60 -2.62 26.93
CA LEU A 106 5.63 -2.94 25.50
C LEU A 106 7.03 -2.75 24.91
N LEU A 107 7.72 -1.66 25.27
CA LEU A 107 9.07 -1.38 24.80
C LEU A 107 10.05 -2.45 25.30
N GLN A 108 10.00 -2.79 26.59
CA GLN A 108 10.82 -3.87 27.15
C GLN A 108 10.57 -5.21 26.44
N GLU A 109 9.30 -5.54 26.19
CA GLU A 109 8.94 -6.76 25.47
C GLU A 109 9.40 -6.72 24.00
N TYR A 110 9.39 -5.56 23.34
CA TYR A 110 9.92 -5.41 21.99
C TYR A 110 11.44 -5.56 21.96
N ASN A 111 12.16 -4.92 22.89
CA ASN A 111 13.61 -5.06 23.01
C ASN A 111 14.00 -6.52 23.25
N ARG A 112 13.29 -7.21 24.15
CA ARG A 112 13.49 -8.64 24.43
C ARG A 112 13.28 -9.51 23.19
N ARG A 113 12.28 -9.20 22.36
CA ARG A 113 12.01 -9.95 21.12
C ARG A 113 13.01 -9.63 20.00
N ALA A 114 13.45 -8.38 19.91
CA ALA A 114 14.43 -7.91 18.94
C ALA A 114 15.87 -8.35 19.30
N ALA A 115 16.10 -8.91 20.49
CA ALA A 115 17.43 -9.35 20.93
C ALA A 115 18.13 -10.32 19.96
N SER A 116 17.37 -11.16 19.24
CA SER A 116 17.94 -12.13 18.28
C SER A 116 18.08 -11.61 16.85
N THR A 117 17.38 -10.53 16.48
CA THR A 117 17.29 -10.05 15.09
C THR A 117 16.98 -8.56 15.07
N THR A 118 17.63 -7.83 14.19
CA THR A 118 17.37 -6.39 14.00
C THR A 118 15.97 -6.16 13.46
N TRP A 119 15.22 -5.29 14.14
CA TRP A 119 13.91 -4.84 13.72
C TRP A 119 14.04 -3.45 13.10
N LEU A 120 13.52 -3.27 11.88
CA LEU A 120 13.41 -1.95 11.27
C LEU A 120 12.43 -1.07 12.07
N GLU A 121 12.51 0.24 11.90
CA GLU A 121 11.68 1.24 12.57
C GLU A 121 10.19 0.99 12.28
N THR A 122 9.88 0.54 11.06
CA THR A 122 8.51 0.23 10.61
C THR A 122 8.07 -1.20 10.98
N HIS A 123 8.90 -1.98 11.68
CA HIS A 123 8.69 -3.42 11.91
C HIS A 123 7.30 -3.73 12.50
N ILE A 124 6.86 -2.97 13.50
CA ILE A 124 5.54 -3.18 14.14
C ILE A 124 4.39 -2.97 13.16
N TRP A 125 4.53 -2.06 12.19
CA TRP A 125 3.52 -1.82 11.16
C TRP A 125 3.46 -2.98 10.17
N HIS A 126 4.63 -3.43 9.70
CA HIS A 126 4.79 -4.55 8.78
C HIS A 126 4.34 -5.87 9.41
N ALA A 127 4.77 -6.18 10.64
CA ALA A 127 4.39 -7.41 11.36
C ALA A 127 2.88 -7.56 11.60
N LYS A 128 2.12 -6.46 11.57
CA LYS A 128 0.65 -6.49 11.67
C LYS A 128 -0.05 -6.80 10.35
N ARG A 129 0.63 -6.66 9.21
CA ARG A 129 0.04 -6.66 7.86
C ARG A 129 0.70 -7.65 6.90
N PHE A 130 1.91 -8.08 7.19
CA PHE A 130 2.75 -8.94 6.36
C PHE A 130 3.17 -10.18 7.15
N HIS A 131 3.47 -11.24 6.41
CA HIS A 131 4.19 -12.39 6.90
C HIS A 131 5.66 -12.00 7.03
N MET A 132 6.20 -12.10 8.24
CA MET A 132 7.58 -11.69 8.56
C MET A 132 8.52 -12.90 8.53
N VAL A 133 9.73 -12.71 8.02
CA VAL A 133 10.77 -13.75 7.91
C VAL A 133 12.12 -13.21 8.43
N LYS A 134 12.86 -14.06 9.13
CA LYS A 134 14.24 -13.78 9.56
C LYS A 134 15.18 -14.03 8.37
N ARG A 135 15.88 -12.99 7.88
CA ARG A 135 16.94 -13.13 6.87
C ARG A 135 18.06 -12.13 7.12
N TRP A 136 19.30 -12.59 6.92
CA TRP A 136 20.51 -11.75 6.99
C TRP A 136 20.65 -10.95 8.29
N GLY A 137 20.21 -11.52 9.42
CA GLY A 137 20.22 -10.83 10.72
C GLY A 137 19.03 -9.89 10.97
N TYR A 138 18.17 -9.64 9.97
CA TYR A 138 16.98 -8.79 10.06
C TYR A 138 15.68 -9.60 10.10
N GLN A 139 14.62 -8.98 10.61
CA GLN A 139 13.25 -9.48 10.54
C GLN A 139 12.43 -8.66 9.52
N LEU A 140 12.30 -9.19 8.30
CA LEU A 140 11.79 -8.48 7.13
C LEU A 140 10.38 -8.95 6.69
N PRO A 141 9.56 -8.06 6.09
CA PRO A 141 8.27 -8.44 5.51
C PRO A 141 8.46 -9.20 4.19
N GLN A 142 7.99 -10.44 4.13
CA GLN A 142 8.07 -11.27 2.92
C GLN A 142 6.87 -11.05 1.98
N ALA A 143 5.65 -11.08 2.52
CA ALA A 143 4.44 -11.00 1.71
C ALA A 143 3.27 -10.39 2.51
N PRO A 144 2.40 -9.58 1.87
CA PRO A 144 1.22 -9.05 2.53
C PRO A 144 0.22 -10.18 2.87
N THR A 145 -0.51 -10.03 3.97
CA THR A 145 -1.54 -11.00 4.40
C THR A 145 -2.77 -10.99 3.49
N ASN A 146 -3.03 -9.89 2.78
CA ASN A 146 -4.06 -9.83 1.75
C ASN A 146 -3.53 -10.34 0.40
N LYS A 147 -4.33 -11.15 -0.29
CA LYS A 147 -4.04 -11.59 -1.66
C LYS A 147 -4.15 -10.39 -2.60
N GLY A 148 -3.01 -9.76 -2.90
CA GLY A 148 -2.94 -8.48 -3.60
C GLY A 148 -2.01 -8.46 -4.82
N TYR A 149 -1.44 -9.59 -5.26
CA TYR A 149 -0.39 -9.61 -6.29
C TYR A 149 -0.74 -8.80 -7.56
N ARG A 150 -1.87 -9.09 -8.21
CA ARG A 150 -2.35 -8.34 -9.39
C ARG A 150 -2.66 -6.87 -9.07
N ALA A 151 -3.08 -6.58 -7.84
CA ALA A 151 -3.32 -5.20 -7.40
C ALA A 151 -2.00 -4.44 -7.23
N CYS A 152 -0.96 -5.06 -6.67
CA CYS A 152 0.38 -4.47 -6.58
C CYS A 152 0.96 -4.18 -7.96
N TYR A 153 0.82 -5.11 -8.91
CA TYR A 153 1.27 -4.91 -10.29
C TYR A 153 0.55 -3.71 -10.95
N ARG A 154 -0.79 -3.68 -10.88
CA ARG A 154 -1.55 -2.52 -11.39
C ARG A 154 -1.18 -1.23 -10.68
N ALA A 155 -0.92 -1.28 -9.38
CA ALA A 155 -0.52 -0.11 -8.60
C ALA A 155 0.86 0.40 -9.03
N SER A 156 1.80 -0.47 -9.37
CA SER A 156 3.11 -0.07 -9.89
C SER A 156 3.02 0.64 -11.25
N ALA A 157 2.02 0.29 -12.09
CA ALA A 157 1.88 0.86 -13.42
C ALA A 157 0.96 2.09 -13.48
N LYS A 158 -0.13 2.09 -12.71
CA LYS A 158 -1.21 3.11 -12.81
C LYS A 158 -1.47 3.88 -11.51
N HIS A 159 -0.88 3.46 -10.39
CA HIS A 159 -1.08 4.11 -9.09
C HIS A 159 0.25 4.29 -8.37
N CYS A 160 0.26 4.15 -7.04
CA CYS A 160 1.44 4.26 -6.22
C CYS A 160 1.67 2.96 -5.43
N LEU A 161 2.92 2.55 -5.33
CA LEU A 161 3.38 1.46 -4.49
C LEU A 161 4.67 1.91 -3.79
N LEU A 162 4.74 1.71 -2.48
CA LEU A 162 5.93 2.01 -1.68
C LEU A 162 6.47 0.71 -1.06
N GLN A 163 7.79 0.65 -0.91
CA GLN A 163 8.51 -0.44 -0.28
C GLN A 163 9.48 0.12 0.76
N ASP A 164 9.70 -0.63 1.83
CA ASP A 164 10.68 -0.29 2.86
C ASP A 164 11.97 -1.07 2.60
N VAL A 165 13.03 -0.32 2.29
CA VAL A 165 14.37 -0.84 1.97
C VAL A 165 15.43 -0.36 2.97
N SER A 166 14.99 0.03 4.18
CA SER A 166 15.87 0.55 5.25
C SER A 166 16.90 -0.47 5.77
N TYR A 167 16.84 -1.73 5.32
CA TYR A 167 17.84 -2.74 5.62
C TYR A 167 19.13 -2.58 4.81
N LEU A 168 19.16 -1.72 3.79
CA LEU A 168 20.38 -1.40 3.06
C LEU A 168 21.33 -0.59 3.95
N ASN A 169 22.57 -1.07 4.07
CA ASN A 169 23.60 -0.37 4.82
C ASN A 169 24.27 0.69 3.96
N CYS A 170 24.45 1.89 4.51
CA CYS A 170 25.15 2.99 3.85
C CYS A 170 26.58 3.07 4.39
N ILE A 171 27.56 2.93 3.49
CA ILE A 171 28.98 3.10 3.78
C ILE A 171 29.41 4.45 3.21
N GLU A 172 29.91 5.33 4.09
CA GLU A 172 30.42 6.63 3.71
C GLU A 172 31.96 6.59 3.61
N LEU A 173 32.50 7.02 2.47
CA LEU A 173 33.94 7.21 2.28
C LEU A 173 34.22 8.68 2.01
N GLN A 174 35.19 9.23 2.74
CA GLN A 174 35.63 10.62 2.63
C GLN A 174 37.14 10.67 2.38
N GLY A 175 37.57 11.53 1.45
CA GLY A 175 38.99 11.74 1.16
C GLY A 175 39.25 12.39 -0.20
N PRO A 176 40.52 12.53 -0.60
CA PRO A 176 40.87 13.04 -1.92
C PRO A 176 40.32 12.11 -3.01
N GLU A 177 39.68 12.67 -4.02
CA GLU A 177 39.00 11.92 -5.09
C GLU A 177 39.91 10.87 -5.74
N ALA A 178 41.13 11.26 -6.10
CA ALA A 178 42.10 10.36 -6.73
C ALA A 178 42.42 9.12 -5.87
N LYS A 179 42.47 9.26 -4.53
CA LYS A 179 42.74 8.13 -3.63
C LYS A 179 41.54 7.21 -3.51
N ILE A 180 40.33 7.77 -3.41
CA ILE A 180 39.08 6.99 -3.36
C ILE A 180 38.93 6.19 -4.65
N LEU A 181 39.05 6.85 -5.80
CA LEU A 181 38.94 6.19 -7.11
C LEU A 181 40.00 5.10 -7.28
N ARG A 182 41.25 5.36 -6.88
CA ARG A 182 42.32 4.34 -6.94
C ARG A 182 41.96 3.08 -6.15
N GLY A 183 41.39 3.23 -4.94
CA GLY A 183 40.96 2.08 -4.12
C GLY A 183 39.75 1.36 -4.72
N LEU A 184 38.71 2.10 -5.11
CA LEU A 184 37.48 1.54 -5.67
C LEU A 184 37.68 0.87 -7.04
N ASN A 185 38.65 1.36 -7.84
CA ASN A 185 39.01 0.74 -9.12
C ASN A 185 39.64 -0.65 -8.94
N GLN A 186 40.22 -0.98 -7.78
CA GLN A 186 40.73 -2.34 -7.52
C GLN A 186 39.61 -3.34 -7.24
N LEU A 187 38.43 -2.85 -6.87
CA LEU A 187 37.23 -3.64 -6.54
C LEU A 187 36.25 -3.72 -7.71
N THR A 188 36.54 -3.06 -8.84
CA THR A 188 35.63 -2.96 -9.99
C THR A 188 36.39 -3.27 -11.28
N SER A 189 35.67 -3.67 -12.32
CA SER A 189 36.24 -3.89 -13.66
C SER A 189 35.49 -3.05 -14.69
N PRO A 190 36.21 -2.31 -15.56
CA PRO A 190 35.60 -1.57 -16.68
C PRO A 190 34.85 -2.47 -17.68
N GLU A 191 35.19 -3.76 -17.74
CA GLU A 191 34.56 -4.71 -18.67
C GLU A 191 33.11 -5.05 -18.29
N CYS A 192 32.75 -4.91 -17.01
CA CYS A 192 31.38 -5.16 -16.53
C CYS A 192 30.43 -3.96 -16.67
N GLY A 193 30.92 -2.81 -17.15
CA GLY A 193 30.14 -1.59 -17.33
C GLY A 193 30.74 -0.37 -16.63
N LEU A 194 29.87 0.57 -16.26
CA LEU A 194 30.27 1.85 -15.67
C LEU A 194 30.84 1.64 -14.26
N THR A 195 32.00 2.24 -14.00
CA THR A 195 32.65 2.22 -12.69
C THR A 195 32.29 3.47 -11.86
N PHE A 196 32.82 3.56 -10.64
CA PHE A 196 32.67 4.73 -9.79
C PHE A 196 33.21 6.04 -10.40
N ALA A 197 34.13 5.93 -11.37
CA ALA A 197 34.74 7.06 -12.07
C ALA A 197 33.95 7.53 -13.30
N ALA A 198 32.74 7.01 -13.55
CA ALA A 198 31.96 7.39 -14.71
C ALA A 198 31.59 8.88 -14.66
N LYS A 199 31.89 9.61 -15.74
CA LYS A 199 31.63 11.06 -15.86
C LYS A 199 30.18 11.44 -15.55
N CYS A 200 29.22 10.60 -15.93
CA CYS A 200 27.79 10.83 -15.69
C CYS A 200 27.36 10.73 -14.21
N THR A 201 28.17 10.11 -13.34
CA THR A 201 27.89 9.97 -11.90
C THR A 201 28.78 10.88 -11.04
N LEU A 202 29.94 11.31 -11.56
CA LEU A 202 30.88 12.18 -10.85
C LEU A 202 30.33 13.57 -10.52
N ASP A 203 29.19 13.96 -11.07
CA ASP A 203 28.52 15.22 -10.71
C ASP A 203 27.74 15.09 -9.41
N GLY A 204 27.46 13.87 -8.95
CA GLY A 204 26.59 13.62 -7.79
C GLY A 204 25.10 13.85 -8.07
N MET A 205 24.73 14.17 -9.30
CA MET A 205 23.34 14.37 -9.71
C MET A 205 22.59 13.06 -10.01
N ARG A 206 23.33 11.96 -10.18
CA ARG A 206 22.78 10.66 -10.56
C ARG A 206 23.40 9.57 -9.71
N GLU A 207 22.56 8.64 -9.27
CA GLU A 207 23.01 7.39 -8.67
C GLU A 207 23.70 6.48 -9.70
N GLY A 208 24.79 5.86 -9.30
CA GLY A 208 25.46 4.84 -10.07
C GLY A 208 25.17 3.46 -9.49
N SER A 209 25.37 2.42 -10.31
CA SER A 209 25.38 1.06 -9.82
C SER A 209 26.49 0.27 -10.48
N VAL A 210 27.20 -0.50 -9.66
CA VAL A 210 28.40 -1.23 -10.07
C VAL A 210 28.49 -2.56 -9.34
N THR A 211 29.06 -3.57 -9.99
CA THR A 211 29.35 -4.86 -9.37
C THR A 211 30.72 -4.79 -8.70
N LEU A 212 30.76 -5.09 -7.41
CA LEU A 212 31.99 -5.21 -6.64
C LEU A 212 32.56 -6.63 -6.73
N PHE A 213 33.88 -6.69 -6.81
CA PHE A 213 34.70 -7.89 -6.76
C PHE A 213 35.64 -7.82 -5.57
N ARG A 214 36.19 -8.96 -5.17
CA ARG A 214 37.36 -8.96 -4.29
C ARG A 214 38.50 -8.20 -4.97
N CYS A 215 39.36 -7.54 -4.19
CA CYS A 215 40.50 -6.79 -4.71
C CYS A 215 41.32 -7.63 -5.70
N GLY A 216 41.41 -7.19 -6.96
CA GLY A 216 42.12 -7.90 -8.03
C GLY A 216 41.52 -9.26 -8.43
N GLY A 217 40.32 -9.60 -7.95
CA GLY A 217 39.68 -10.91 -8.12
C GLY A 217 38.75 -11.03 -9.33
N TYR A 218 38.73 -10.04 -10.22
CA TYR A 218 38.04 -10.13 -11.50
C TYR A 218 38.74 -11.17 -12.40
N PRO A 219 38.02 -12.09 -13.08
CA PRO A 219 36.57 -12.14 -13.27
C PRO A 219 35.76 -13.04 -12.32
N SER A 220 36.39 -13.85 -11.46
CA SER A 220 35.69 -14.96 -10.76
C SER A 220 35.13 -14.62 -9.37
N GLN A 221 35.69 -13.65 -8.66
CA GLN A 221 35.36 -13.38 -7.25
C GLN A 221 34.40 -12.19 -7.07
N ALA A 222 33.22 -12.27 -7.68
CA ALA A 222 32.17 -11.26 -7.52
C ALA A 222 31.57 -11.30 -6.11
N ILE A 223 31.45 -10.15 -5.47
CA ILE A 223 30.79 -9.98 -4.16
C ILE A 223 29.30 -9.72 -4.38
N GLY A 224 28.96 -8.73 -5.22
CA GLY A 224 27.59 -8.34 -5.48
C GLY A 224 27.46 -6.96 -6.09
N LYS A 225 26.23 -6.57 -6.42
CA LYS A 225 25.92 -5.26 -6.99
C LYS A 225 25.63 -4.26 -5.87
N VAL A 226 26.27 -3.09 -5.94
CA VAL A 226 26.03 -1.97 -5.04
C VAL A 226 25.49 -0.78 -5.81
N THR A 227 24.75 0.08 -5.13
CA THR A 227 24.42 1.41 -5.63
C THR A 227 25.26 2.45 -4.91
N PHE A 228 25.56 3.55 -5.57
CA PHE A 228 26.35 4.60 -4.97
C PHE A 228 25.91 5.98 -5.44
N LEU A 229 26.18 6.98 -4.62
CA LEU A 229 25.94 8.37 -4.96
C LEU A 229 27.11 9.20 -4.46
N TRP A 230 27.65 9.99 -5.38
CA TRP A 230 28.64 11.00 -5.10
C TRP A 230 27.94 12.22 -4.49
N ARG A 231 28.50 12.81 -3.43
CA ARG A 231 28.00 14.11 -2.94
C ARG A 231 28.23 15.18 -4.02
N PRO A 232 27.26 16.05 -4.34
CA PRO A 232 27.36 17.01 -5.46
C PRO A 232 28.32 18.20 -5.24
N GLU A 233 29.20 18.14 -4.24
CA GLU A 233 30.17 19.21 -3.94
C GLU A 233 31.54 18.89 -4.57
N ARG A 234 31.95 19.69 -5.56
CA ARG A 234 33.25 19.54 -6.26
C ARG A 234 34.38 20.38 -5.67
N ASP A 235 34.06 21.50 -5.02
CA ASP A 235 35.05 22.53 -4.66
C ASP A 235 35.82 22.25 -3.36
N LYS A 236 35.65 21.07 -2.77
CA LYS A 236 36.35 20.67 -1.54
C LYS A 236 37.53 19.76 -1.88
N SER A 237 38.63 19.95 -1.16
CA SER A 237 39.79 19.04 -1.17
C SER A 237 39.42 17.61 -0.74
N VAL A 238 38.30 17.45 -0.05
CA VAL A 238 37.74 16.19 0.42
C VAL A 238 36.41 15.94 -0.29
N ARG A 239 36.33 14.78 -0.93
CA ARG A 239 35.16 14.31 -1.66
C ARG A 239 34.49 13.18 -0.88
N THR A 240 33.16 13.14 -0.90
CA THR A 240 32.37 12.12 -0.18
C THR A 240 31.60 11.26 -1.19
N ILE A 241 31.60 9.94 -0.97
CA ILE A 241 30.74 8.98 -1.66
C ILE A 241 29.97 8.15 -0.62
N TRP A 242 28.69 7.91 -0.92
CA TRP A 242 27.86 6.95 -0.21
C TRP A 242 27.67 5.72 -1.06
N ILE A 243 27.88 4.55 -0.46
CA ILE A 243 27.72 3.26 -1.11
C ILE A 243 26.67 2.48 -0.32
N TRP A 244 25.57 2.10 -0.98
CA TRP A 244 24.55 1.24 -0.40
C TRP A 244 24.81 -0.21 -0.78
N SER A 245 24.97 -1.03 0.25
CA SER A 245 25.09 -2.48 0.12
C SER A 245 23.93 -3.17 0.82
N HIS A 246 23.53 -4.30 0.25
CA HIS A 246 22.75 -5.31 0.96
C HIS A 246 23.61 -5.97 2.04
#